data_AF-A0A452SIV2-F1
#
_entry.id   AF-A0A452SIV2-F1
#
_cell.length_a   1.000
_cell.length_b   1.000
_cell.length_c   1.000
_cell.angle_alpha   90.00
_cell.angle_beta   90.00
_cell.angle_gamma   90.00
#
_symmetry.space_group_name_H-M   'P 1'
#
loop_
_entity.id
_entity.type
_entity.pdbx_description
1 polymer ?
#
loop_
_entity_poly.entity_id
_entity_poly.type
_entity_poly.pdbx_seq_one_letter_code
_entity_poly.pdbx_strand_id
1 'polypeptide(L)'
;MNTIQCRALVCLQSLVSLLDVDHLGGPAALQTLAQHLSQLLFSQPDFAKHVDFLEAISSALRALLQTMASKNISQCMTPDQLMTLCTAGIHSSNTGVRVNVVSILGITGSVLAKEDGTLETLKTIGCFLLEVATKDPSLVVAGEALDALFDVFADGKEAERASVQIKLLSALKEFQPVFKMKIRKEGRGKYSPDQLCVLDNVKMNLRRFVAYQETVEERLTA
;
A
#
# COMPACT_ATOMS: atom_id res chain seq x y z
N MET A 1 9.81 -27.54 4.72
CA MET A 1 10.36 -26.70 3.63
C MET A 1 10.00 -25.22 3.80
N ASN A 2 8.75 -24.89 4.13
CA ASN A 2 8.27 -23.50 4.24
C ASN A 2 9.03 -22.63 5.29
N THR A 3 9.38 -23.18 6.47
CA THR A 3 9.98 -22.40 7.56
C THR A 3 11.35 -21.77 7.22
N ILE A 4 12.24 -22.49 6.54
CA ILE A 4 13.57 -21.95 6.17
C ILE A 4 13.38 -20.81 5.17
N GLN A 5 12.50 -21.01 4.18
CA GLN A 5 12.19 -20.00 3.17
C GLN A 5 11.57 -18.74 3.78
N CYS A 6 10.58 -18.87 4.65
CA CYS A 6 10.00 -17.71 5.36
C CYS A 6 11.05 -16.96 6.18
N ARG A 7 11.92 -17.68 6.90
CA ARG A 7 13.00 -17.05 7.69
C ARG A 7 13.99 -16.32 6.80
N ALA A 8 14.34 -16.88 5.63
CA ALA A 8 15.20 -16.23 4.66
C ALA A 8 14.56 -14.94 4.12
N LEU A 9 13.25 -14.96 3.82
CA LEU A 9 12.49 -13.78 3.37
C LEU A 9 12.40 -12.69 4.45
N VAL A 10 12.18 -13.06 5.71
CA VAL A 10 12.17 -12.11 6.83
C VAL A 10 13.57 -11.50 7.05
N CYS A 11 14.63 -12.31 6.94
CA CYS A 11 16.00 -11.81 6.97
C CYS A 11 16.26 -10.82 5.84
N LEU A 12 15.84 -11.18 4.61
CA LEU A 12 15.95 -10.31 3.44
C LEU A 12 15.22 -8.98 3.65
N GLN A 13 13.98 -9.02 4.15
CA GLN A 13 13.21 -7.83 4.50
C GLN A 13 13.99 -6.91 5.46
N SER A 14 14.63 -7.48 6.49
CA SER A 14 15.43 -6.73 7.45
C SER A 14 16.67 -6.10 6.80
N LEU A 15 17.41 -6.87 5.99
CA LEU A 15 18.60 -6.39 5.28
C LEU A 15 18.26 -5.24 4.33
N VAL A 16 17.21 -5.40 3.53
CA VAL A 16 16.76 -4.38 2.57
C VAL A 16 16.30 -3.09 3.28
N SER A 17 15.70 -3.20 4.46
CA SER A 17 15.22 -2.04 5.21
C SER A 17 16.34 -1.26 5.92
N LEU A 18 17.48 -1.90 6.19
CA LEU A 18 18.54 -1.34 7.04
C LEU A 18 19.82 -0.95 6.28
N LEU A 19 20.06 -1.55 5.11
CA LEU A 19 21.27 -1.30 4.33
C LEU A 19 21.04 -0.27 3.23
N ASP A 20 22.07 0.53 2.96
CA ASP A 20 22.07 1.42 1.80
C ASP A 20 22.10 0.63 0.49
N VAL A 21 21.57 1.24 -0.59
CA VAL A 21 21.48 0.62 -1.92
C VAL A 21 22.84 0.14 -2.43
N ASP A 22 23.92 0.84 -2.15
CA ASP A 22 25.27 0.43 -2.57
C ASP A 22 25.69 -0.89 -1.90
N HIS A 23 25.38 -1.06 -0.61
CA HIS A 23 25.63 -2.31 0.12
C HIS A 23 24.71 -3.45 -0.31
N LEU A 24 23.57 -3.13 -0.92
CA LEU A 24 22.63 -4.09 -1.52
C LEU A 24 23.01 -4.46 -2.98
N GLY A 25 24.13 -3.94 -3.50
CA GLY A 25 24.62 -4.24 -4.85
C GLY A 25 24.13 -3.27 -5.94
N GLY A 26 23.57 -2.12 -5.55
CA GLY A 26 23.15 -1.07 -6.46
C GLY A 26 21.74 -1.28 -7.07
N PRO A 27 21.26 -0.30 -7.86
CA PRO A 27 19.89 -0.33 -8.41
C PRO A 27 19.57 -1.57 -9.26
N ALA A 28 20.54 -2.05 -10.06
CA ALA A 28 20.35 -3.24 -10.89
C ALA A 28 20.11 -4.50 -10.06
N ALA A 29 20.84 -4.67 -8.94
CA ALA A 29 20.65 -5.80 -8.05
C ALA A 29 19.26 -5.78 -7.39
N LEU A 30 18.75 -4.60 -7.01
CA LEU A 30 17.40 -4.44 -6.47
C LEU A 30 16.32 -4.78 -7.49
N GLN A 31 16.49 -4.38 -8.75
CA GLN A 31 15.57 -4.74 -9.83
C GLN A 31 15.55 -6.25 -10.08
N THR A 32 16.72 -6.89 -10.14
CA THR A 32 16.81 -8.35 -10.25
C THR A 32 16.16 -9.05 -9.05
N LEU A 33 16.39 -8.55 -7.83
CA LEU A 33 15.77 -9.09 -6.63
C LEU A 33 14.24 -9.00 -6.69
N ALA A 34 13.70 -7.85 -7.13
CA ALA A 34 12.27 -7.64 -7.24
C ALA A 34 11.64 -8.59 -8.28
N GLN A 35 12.33 -8.84 -9.40
CA GLN A 35 11.92 -9.86 -10.38
C GLN A 35 11.91 -11.26 -9.77
N HIS A 36 12.95 -11.64 -9.03
CA HIS A 36 13.02 -12.96 -8.38
C HIS A 36 11.93 -13.14 -7.31
N LEU A 37 11.63 -12.13 -6.50
CA LEU A 37 10.54 -12.18 -5.52
C LEU A 37 9.17 -12.30 -6.20
N SER A 38 8.94 -11.56 -7.29
CA SER A 38 7.71 -11.67 -8.09
C SER A 38 7.56 -13.08 -8.67
N GLN A 39 8.61 -13.62 -9.31
CA GLN A 39 8.60 -14.98 -9.84
C GLN A 39 8.35 -16.02 -8.73
N LEU A 40 9.00 -15.87 -7.58
CA LEU A 40 8.80 -16.77 -6.45
C LEU A 40 7.35 -16.75 -5.96
N LEU A 41 6.74 -15.57 -5.84
CA LEU A 41 5.34 -15.41 -5.44
C LEU A 41 4.38 -16.12 -6.42
N PHE A 42 4.52 -15.87 -7.72
CA PHE A 42 3.58 -16.37 -8.73
C PHE A 42 3.88 -17.80 -9.22
N SER A 43 5.05 -18.35 -8.89
CA SER A 43 5.40 -19.75 -9.18
C SER A 43 4.69 -20.77 -8.28
N GLN A 44 4.17 -20.33 -7.13
CA GLN A 44 3.54 -21.22 -6.16
C GLN A 44 2.05 -21.40 -6.49
N PRO A 45 1.59 -22.61 -6.85
CA PRO A 45 0.16 -22.85 -7.01
C PRO A 45 -0.52 -22.64 -5.65
N ASP A 46 -1.71 -22.03 -5.65
CA ASP A 46 -2.46 -21.73 -4.43
C ASP A 46 -1.67 -20.93 -3.37
N PHE A 47 -0.75 -20.02 -3.76
CA PHE A 47 0.06 -19.23 -2.81
C PHE A 47 -0.76 -18.54 -1.70
N ALA A 48 -2.01 -18.16 -2.00
CA ALA A 48 -2.97 -17.59 -1.05
C ALA A 48 -3.28 -18.50 0.15
N LYS A 49 -3.12 -19.82 0.03
CA LYS A 49 -3.32 -20.79 1.13
C LYS A 49 -2.10 -20.87 2.06
N HIS A 50 -0.95 -20.36 1.64
CA HIS A 50 0.30 -20.42 2.42
C HIS A 50 0.53 -19.11 3.18
N VAL A 51 -0.26 -18.89 4.23
CA VAL A 51 -0.31 -17.61 4.97
C VAL A 51 1.07 -17.13 5.45
N ASP A 52 1.86 -17.98 6.11
CA ASP A 52 3.20 -17.59 6.62
C ASP A 52 4.16 -17.21 5.49
N PHE A 53 4.08 -17.91 4.36
CA PHE A 53 4.88 -17.62 3.18
C PHE A 53 4.45 -16.30 2.56
N LEU A 54 3.14 -16.11 2.40
CA LEU A 54 2.56 -14.90 1.84
C LEU A 54 2.89 -13.68 2.70
N GLU A 55 2.86 -13.80 4.03
CA GLU A 55 3.28 -12.75 4.95
C GLU A 55 4.77 -12.43 4.79
N ALA A 56 5.63 -13.44 4.77
CA ALA A 56 7.08 -13.24 4.65
C ALA A 56 7.46 -12.62 3.30
N ILE A 57 6.91 -13.12 2.18
CA ILE A 57 7.25 -12.62 0.84
C ILE A 57 6.66 -11.23 0.57
N SER A 58 5.43 -10.96 1.03
CA SER A 58 4.83 -9.62 0.91
C SER A 58 5.58 -8.61 1.76
N SER A 59 6.07 -9.00 2.95
CA SER A 59 6.92 -8.12 3.78
C SER A 59 8.23 -7.77 3.09
N ALA A 60 8.91 -8.77 2.51
CA ALA A 60 10.16 -8.57 1.77
C ALA A 60 9.95 -7.69 0.52
N LEU A 61 8.89 -7.97 -0.25
CA LEU A 61 8.55 -7.20 -1.43
C LEU A 61 8.20 -5.75 -1.08
N ARG A 62 7.42 -5.52 0.00
CA ARG A 62 7.12 -4.18 0.50
C ARG A 62 8.38 -3.40 0.84
N ALA A 63 9.27 -3.98 1.64
CA ALA A 63 10.53 -3.32 2.03
C ALA A 63 11.40 -2.98 0.81
N LEU A 64 11.47 -3.89 -0.17
CA LEU A 64 12.20 -3.66 -1.41
C LEU A 64 11.61 -2.53 -2.24
N LEU A 65 10.30 -2.55 -2.50
CA LEU A 65 9.64 -1.51 -3.27
C LEU A 65 9.74 -0.14 -2.58
N GLN A 66 9.62 -0.09 -1.24
CA GLN A 66 9.84 1.13 -0.47
C GLN A 66 11.25 1.68 -0.66
N THR A 67 12.26 0.81 -0.58
CA THR A 67 13.67 1.18 -0.75
C THR A 67 13.91 1.71 -2.16
N MET A 68 13.39 1.01 -3.17
CA MET A 68 13.49 1.42 -4.58
C MET A 68 12.80 2.77 -4.81
N ALA A 69 11.58 2.96 -4.31
CA ALA A 69 10.84 4.21 -4.43
C ALA A 69 11.57 5.39 -3.77
N SER A 70 12.15 5.18 -2.58
CA SER A 70 12.90 6.23 -1.86
C SER A 70 14.15 6.71 -2.59
N LYS A 71 14.65 5.94 -3.56
CA LYS A 71 15.84 6.23 -4.38
C LYS A 71 15.50 6.46 -5.85
N ASN A 72 14.21 6.61 -6.19
CA ASN A 72 13.72 6.77 -7.57
C ASN A 72 14.19 5.66 -8.52
N ILE A 73 14.29 4.43 -8.02
CA ILE A 73 14.62 3.25 -8.82
C ILE A 73 13.30 2.71 -9.39
N SER A 74 13.25 2.53 -10.72
CA SER A 74 12.07 1.98 -11.41
C SER A 74 11.64 0.67 -10.79
N GLN A 75 10.36 0.58 -10.42
CA GLN A 75 9.75 -0.64 -9.92
C GLN A 75 9.53 -1.63 -11.08
N CYS A 76 9.59 -2.93 -10.79
CA CYS A 76 9.63 -3.98 -11.82
C CYS A 76 8.32 -4.79 -11.96
N MET A 77 7.27 -4.45 -11.20
CA MET A 77 6.01 -5.21 -11.21
C MET A 77 5.02 -4.56 -12.17
N THR A 78 4.40 -5.35 -13.04
CA THR A 78 3.35 -4.84 -13.93
C THR A 78 2.07 -4.55 -13.13
N PRO A 79 1.19 -3.63 -13.61
CA PRO A 79 -0.10 -3.40 -12.97
C PRO A 79 -0.92 -4.68 -12.76
N ASP A 80 -0.90 -5.62 -13.71
CA ASP A 80 -1.63 -6.89 -13.59
C ASP A 80 -1.09 -7.79 -12.47
N GLN A 81 0.24 -7.89 -12.35
CA GLN A 81 0.89 -8.65 -11.27
C GLN A 81 0.56 -8.04 -9.91
N LEU A 82 0.63 -6.72 -9.82
CA LEU A 82 0.27 -5.97 -8.62
C LEU A 82 -1.18 -6.26 -8.22
N MET A 83 -2.14 -6.10 -9.13
CA MET A 83 -3.56 -6.34 -8.84
C MET A 83 -3.85 -7.80 -8.49
N THR A 84 -3.13 -8.76 -9.09
CA THR A 84 -3.24 -10.19 -8.76
C THR A 84 -2.80 -10.45 -7.32
N LEU A 85 -1.64 -9.92 -6.91
CA LEU A 85 -1.16 -10.01 -5.53
C LEU A 85 -2.17 -9.38 -4.57
N CYS A 86 -2.73 -8.23 -4.93
CA CYS A 86 -3.64 -7.50 -4.05
C CYS A 86 -4.96 -8.23 -3.84
N THR A 87 -5.55 -8.72 -4.92
CA THR A 87 -6.79 -9.50 -4.87
C THR A 87 -6.61 -10.78 -4.05
N ALA A 88 -5.47 -11.45 -4.19
CA ALA A 88 -5.18 -12.66 -3.43
C ALA A 88 -4.93 -12.36 -1.93
N GLY A 89 -4.13 -11.34 -1.62
CA GLY A 89 -3.70 -11.08 -0.25
C GLY A 89 -4.74 -10.33 0.60
N ILE A 90 -5.64 -9.53 0.00
CA ILE A 90 -6.63 -8.78 0.77
C ILE A 90 -7.71 -9.66 1.41
N HIS A 91 -7.92 -10.86 0.88
CA HIS A 91 -8.83 -11.85 1.47
C HIS A 91 -8.14 -12.74 2.51
N SER A 92 -6.85 -12.52 2.78
CA SER A 92 -6.10 -13.27 3.79
C SER A 92 -6.68 -13.05 5.17
N SER A 93 -6.79 -14.13 5.96
CA SER A 93 -7.14 -14.05 7.38
C SER A 93 -6.07 -13.35 8.21
N ASN A 94 -4.84 -13.27 7.71
CA ASN A 94 -3.71 -12.62 8.37
C ASN A 94 -3.69 -11.11 8.08
N THR A 95 -3.83 -10.32 9.14
CA THR A 95 -3.79 -8.85 9.09
C THR A 95 -2.48 -8.31 8.54
N GLY A 96 -1.33 -8.93 8.85
CA GLY A 96 -0.01 -8.52 8.33
C GLY A 96 0.09 -8.64 6.82
N VAL A 97 -0.47 -9.71 6.24
CA VAL A 97 -0.58 -9.85 4.77
C VAL A 97 -1.40 -8.72 4.17
N ARG A 98 -2.57 -8.41 4.75
CA ARG A 98 -3.45 -7.35 4.24
C ARG A 98 -2.79 -5.97 4.33
N VAL A 99 -2.12 -5.68 5.45
CA VAL A 99 -1.28 -4.47 5.60
C VAL A 99 -0.22 -4.41 4.51
N ASN A 100 0.57 -5.47 4.33
CA ASN A 100 1.65 -5.48 3.34
C ASN A 100 1.14 -5.20 1.91
N VAL A 101 0.02 -5.82 1.52
CA VAL A 101 -0.61 -5.60 0.21
C VAL A 101 -1.01 -4.15 -0.01
N VAL A 102 -1.65 -3.57 1.00
CA VAL A 102 -2.10 -2.17 0.95
C VAL A 102 -0.92 -1.22 0.86
N SER A 103 0.13 -1.42 1.66
CA SER A 103 1.32 -0.57 1.58
C SER A 103 2.03 -0.74 0.24
N ILE A 104 2.12 -1.96 -0.33
CA ILE A 104 2.70 -2.19 -1.67
C ILE A 104 1.94 -1.38 -2.73
N LEU A 105 0.61 -1.36 -2.67
CA LEU A 105 -0.20 -0.52 -3.55
C LEU A 105 0.06 0.97 -3.35
N GLY A 106 0.17 1.44 -2.10
CA GLY A 106 0.49 2.84 -1.80
C GLY A 106 1.84 3.27 -2.38
N ILE A 107 2.87 2.44 -2.16
CA ILE A 107 4.22 2.67 -2.68
C ILE A 107 4.23 2.69 -4.21
N THR A 108 3.52 1.75 -4.84
CA THR A 108 3.50 1.67 -6.30
C THR A 108 2.69 2.83 -6.90
N GLY A 109 1.51 3.11 -6.34
CA GLY A 109 0.64 4.18 -6.81
C GLY A 109 1.29 5.57 -6.65
N SER A 110 2.04 5.82 -5.58
CA SER A 110 2.74 7.11 -5.38
C SER A 110 3.91 7.32 -6.35
N VAL A 111 4.50 6.24 -6.88
CA VAL A 111 5.45 6.32 -7.99
C VAL A 111 4.70 6.60 -9.29
N LEU A 112 3.64 5.84 -9.59
CA LEU A 112 2.84 6.00 -10.81
C LEU A 112 2.15 7.39 -10.90
N ALA A 113 1.82 8.00 -9.78
CA ALA A 113 1.23 9.35 -9.70
C ALA A 113 2.10 10.42 -10.37
N LYS A 114 3.41 10.18 -10.46
CA LYS A 114 4.41 11.09 -11.03
C LYS A 114 4.69 10.83 -12.51
N GLU A 115 4.08 9.81 -13.09
CA GLU A 115 4.26 9.39 -14.48
C GLU A 115 3.01 9.71 -15.31
N ASP A 116 3.22 10.06 -16.58
CA ASP A 116 2.11 10.28 -17.53
C ASP A 116 1.50 8.94 -17.98
N GLY A 117 0.22 8.95 -18.36
CA GLY A 117 -0.45 7.75 -18.90
C GLY A 117 -0.85 6.71 -17.85
N THR A 118 -0.76 7.03 -16.56
CA THR A 118 -1.08 6.13 -15.44
C THR A 118 -2.51 6.26 -14.91
N LEU A 119 -3.32 7.16 -15.50
CA LEU A 119 -4.66 7.52 -15.03
C LEU A 119 -5.56 6.33 -14.67
N GLU A 120 -5.73 5.37 -15.60
CA GLU A 120 -6.62 4.22 -15.39
C GLU A 120 -6.08 3.26 -14.32
N THR A 121 -4.76 3.12 -14.22
CA THR A 121 -4.12 2.34 -13.15
C THR A 121 -4.34 3.01 -11.80
N LEU A 122 -4.17 4.34 -11.71
CA LEU A 122 -4.41 5.11 -10.49
C LEU A 122 -5.87 5.07 -10.05
N LYS A 123 -6.82 5.11 -10.98
CA LYS A 123 -8.26 4.89 -10.68
C LYS A 123 -8.49 3.51 -10.07
N THR A 124 -7.88 2.48 -10.64
CA THR A 124 -7.99 1.10 -10.15
C THR A 124 -7.40 0.97 -8.74
N ILE A 125 -6.19 1.50 -8.52
CA ILE A 125 -5.53 1.52 -7.21
C ILE A 125 -6.39 2.29 -6.19
N GLY A 126 -6.87 3.47 -6.55
CA GLY A 126 -7.69 4.31 -5.66
C GLY A 126 -9.01 3.67 -5.27
N CYS A 127 -9.73 3.08 -6.21
CA CYS A 127 -10.96 2.34 -5.92
C CYS A 127 -10.70 1.17 -4.96
N PHE A 128 -9.63 0.41 -5.20
CA PHE A 128 -9.25 -0.71 -4.33
C PHE A 128 -8.92 -0.24 -2.91
N LEU A 129 -8.02 0.76 -2.78
CA LEU A 129 -7.64 1.27 -1.47
C LEU A 129 -8.83 1.88 -0.71
N LEU A 130 -9.73 2.58 -1.41
CA LEU A 130 -10.95 3.13 -0.82
C LEU A 130 -11.90 2.03 -0.35
N GLU A 131 -12.04 0.95 -1.11
CA GLU A 131 -12.81 -0.22 -0.68
C GLU A 131 -12.23 -0.85 0.59
N VAL A 132 -10.91 -1.02 0.65
CA VAL A 132 -10.23 -1.56 1.84
C VAL A 132 -10.40 -0.64 3.05
N ALA A 133 -10.16 0.66 2.86
CA ALA A 133 -10.30 1.67 3.91
C ALA A 133 -11.70 1.67 4.54
N THR A 134 -12.73 1.48 3.72
CA THR A 134 -14.13 1.58 4.15
C THR A 134 -14.71 0.26 4.65
N LYS A 135 -14.23 -0.89 4.16
CA LYS A 135 -14.84 -2.21 4.42
C LYS A 135 -14.00 -3.16 5.27
N ASP A 136 -12.67 -2.99 5.39
CA ASP A 136 -11.86 -3.96 6.15
C ASP A 136 -12.29 -3.99 7.63
N PRO A 137 -12.48 -5.19 8.22
CA PRO A 137 -12.86 -5.30 9.63
C PRO A 137 -11.78 -4.75 10.57
N SER A 138 -10.49 -4.89 10.22
CA SER A 138 -9.37 -4.42 11.01
C SER A 138 -9.17 -2.92 10.83
N LEU A 139 -9.25 -2.18 11.94
CA LEU A 139 -8.95 -0.75 11.95
C LEU A 139 -7.52 -0.45 11.49
N VAL A 140 -6.57 -1.36 11.75
CA VAL A 140 -5.16 -1.21 11.34
C VAL A 140 -5.04 -1.26 9.81
N VAL A 141 -5.71 -2.22 9.16
CA VAL A 141 -5.69 -2.32 7.69
C VAL A 141 -6.40 -1.14 7.05
N ALA A 142 -7.55 -0.74 7.62
CA ALA A 142 -8.27 0.44 7.16
C ALA A 142 -7.44 1.73 7.30
N GLY A 143 -6.69 1.86 8.39
CA GLY A 143 -5.75 2.96 8.62
C GLY A 143 -4.64 2.98 7.59
N GLU A 144 -3.97 1.84 7.37
CA GLU A 144 -2.93 1.70 6.34
C GLU A 144 -3.46 2.04 4.93
N ALA A 145 -4.71 1.67 4.63
CA ALA A 145 -5.32 1.95 3.33
C ALA A 145 -5.60 3.43 3.13
N LEU A 146 -5.99 4.14 4.19
CA LEU A 146 -6.10 5.59 4.17
C LEU A 146 -4.74 6.27 4.01
N ASP A 147 -3.69 5.79 4.70
CA ASP A 147 -2.34 6.33 4.58
C ASP A 147 -1.82 6.17 3.15
N ALA A 148 -1.98 4.97 2.58
CA ALA A 148 -1.68 4.68 1.17
C ALA A 148 -2.48 5.56 0.21
N LEU A 149 -3.78 5.81 0.47
CA LEU A 149 -4.57 6.75 -0.35
C LEU A 149 -3.99 8.16 -0.30
N PHE A 150 -3.56 8.62 0.88
CA PHE A 150 -2.97 9.95 1.01
C PHE A 150 -1.67 10.04 0.22
N ASP A 151 -0.81 9.02 0.29
CA ASP A 151 0.46 9.00 -0.46
C ASP A 151 0.26 8.95 -1.97
N VAL A 152 -0.68 8.13 -2.47
CA VAL A 152 -0.95 7.99 -3.91
C VAL A 152 -1.54 9.27 -4.51
N PHE A 153 -2.40 9.95 -3.75
CA PHE A 153 -3.18 11.08 -4.24
C PHE A 153 -2.74 12.42 -3.65
N ALA A 154 -1.56 12.50 -3.03
CA ALA A 154 -1.02 13.74 -2.46
C ALA A 154 -0.52 14.72 -3.52
N ASP A 155 -0.05 14.22 -4.66
CA ASP A 155 0.55 15.02 -5.74
C ASP A 155 0.50 14.24 -7.06
N GLY A 156 0.54 14.95 -8.18
CA GLY A 156 0.55 14.38 -9.53
C GLY A 156 -0.72 14.64 -10.32
N LYS A 157 -0.56 15.15 -11.56
CA LYS A 157 -1.69 15.52 -12.43
C LYS A 157 -2.62 14.34 -12.72
N GLU A 158 -2.07 13.15 -12.97
CA GLU A 158 -2.88 11.96 -13.23
C GLU A 158 -3.59 11.47 -11.97
N ALA A 159 -2.97 11.59 -10.79
CA ALA A 159 -3.58 11.25 -9.52
C ALA A 159 -4.76 12.19 -9.19
N GLU A 160 -4.60 13.49 -9.36
CA GLU A 160 -5.69 14.46 -9.18
C GLU A 160 -6.86 14.22 -10.14
N ARG A 161 -6.58 13.93 -11.42
CA ARG A 161 -7.63 13.57 -12.39
C ARG A 161 -8.33 12.27 -12.00
N ALA A 162 -7.57 11.27 -11.56
CA ALA A 162 -8.12 10.01 -11.08
C ALA A 162 -9.01 10.23 -9.84
N SER A 163 -8.59 11.04 -8.88
CA SER A 163 -9.33 11.27 -7.63
C SER A 163 -10.70 11.89 -7.87
N VAL A 164 -10.79 12.85 -8.81
CA VAL A 164 -12.07 13.44 -9.24
C VAL A 164 -12.95 12.40 -9.94
N GLN A 165 -12.39 11.62 -10.87
CA GLN A 165 -13.17 10.62 -11.62
C GLN A 165 -13.73 9.49 -10.75
N ILE A 166 -13.00 9.07 -9.71
CA ILE A 166 -13.47 8.06 -8.75
C ILE A 166 -14.31 8.65 -7.61
N LYS A 167 -14.57 9.97 -7.61
CA LYS A 167 -15.32 10.69 -6.57
C LYS A 167 -14.72 10.52 -5.17
N LEU A 168 -13.39 10.55 -5.07
CA LEU A 168 -12.65 10.29 -3.84
C LEU A 168 -13.06 11.24 -2.71
N LEU A 169 -13.20 12.54 -2.99
CA LEU A 169 -13.60 13.54 -2.01
C LEU A 169 -14.95 13.20 -1.36
N SER A 170 -15.96 12.90 -2.18
CA SER A 170 -17.30 12.55 -1.71
C SER A 170 -17.26 11.34 -0.77
N ALA A 171 -16.55 10.28 -1.19
CA ALA A 171 -16.44 9.06 -0.39
C ALA A 171 -15.71 9.30 0.95
N LEU A 172 -14.63 10.09 0.95
CA LEU A 172 -13.89 10.41 2.18
C LEU A 172 -14.69 11.28 3.15
N LYS A 173 -15.50 12.23 2.65
CA LYS A 173 -16.41 13.04 3.49
C LYS A 173 -17.44 12.18 4.19
N GLU A 174 -18.04 11.23 3.48
CA GLU A 174 -19.01 10.28 4.04
C GLU A 174 -18.34 9.33 5.05
N PHE A 175 -17.14 8.85 4.75
CA PHE A 175 -16.43 7.89 5.59
C PHE A 175 -15.79 8.50 6.84
N GLN A 176 -15.34 9.76 6.80
CA GLN A 176 -14.65 10.41 7.91
C GLN A 176 -15.35 10.31 9.28
N PRO A 177 -16.68 10.56 9.42
CA PRO A 177 -17.37 10.37 10.70
C PRO A 177 -17.41 8.89 11.13
N VAL A 178 -17.55 7.96 10.20
CA VAL A 178 -17.56 6.51 10.46
C VAL A 178 -16.22 6.05 11.02
N PHE A 179 -15.12 6.46 10.40
CA PHE A 179 -13.76 6.10 10.85
C PHE A 179 -13.48 6.63 12.27
N LYS A 180 -13.83 7.90 12.55
CA LYS A 180 -13.70 8.49 13.90
C LYS A 180 -14.49 7.71 14.95
N MET A 181 -15.72 7.29 14.60
CA MET A 181 -16.54 6.49 15.50
C MET A 181 -15.93 5.11 15.76
N LYS A 182 -15.40 4.45 14.72
CA LYS A 182 -14.74 3.14 14.82
C LYS A 182 -13.52 3.18 15.75
N ILE A 183 -12.62 4.17 15.59
CA ILE A 183 -11.48 4.39 16.51
C ILE A 183 -11.96 4.52 17.95
N ARG A 184 -12.99 5.34 18.21
CA ARG A 184 -13.50 5.57 19.57
C ARG A 184 -14.10 4.31 20.18
N LYS A 185 -14.86 3.54 19.41
CA LYS A 185 -15.52 2.31 19.86
C LYS A 185 -14.53 1.20 20.17
N GLU A 186 -13.52 1.04 19.32
CA GLU A 186 -12.53 -0.01 19.47
C GLU A 186 -11.57 0.26 20.63
N GLY A 187 -11.26 1.54 20.91
CA GLY A 187 -10.35 1.91 22.00
C GLY A 187 -8.90 1.58 21.68
N ARG A 188 -7.96 2.16 22.46
CA ARG A 188 -6.52 2.11 22.14
C ARG A 188 -5.78 0.87 22.66
N GLY A 189 -6.34 0.16 23.64
CA GLY A 189 -5.62 -0.86 24.42
C GLY A 189 -5.24 -2.15 23.68
N LYS A 190 -5.72 -2.35 22.45
CA LYS A 190 -5.50 -3.56 21.64
C LYS A 190 -4.52 -3.37 20.47
N TYR A 191 -3.91 -2.20 20.35
CA TYR A 191 -2.99 -1.87 19.27
C TYR A 191 -1.57 -1.69 19.80
N SER A 192 -0.59 -2.07 18.99
CA SER A 192 0.82 -1.79 19.30
C SER A 192 1.12 -0.27 19.19
N PRO A 193 2.24 0.20 19.76
CA PRO A 193 2.66 1.60 19.58
C PRO A 193 2.75 2.03 18.12
N ASP A 194 3.28 1.17 17.24
CA ASP A 194 3.41 1.46 15.81
C ASP A 194 2.05 1.57 15.12
N GLN A 195 1.12 0.67 15.45
CA GLN A 195 -0.25 0.73 14.94
C GLN A 195 -0.98 2.00 15.41
N LEU A 196 -0.81 2.39 16.66
CA LEU A 196 -1.37 3.64 17.19
C LEU A 196 -0.79 4.86 16.48
N CYS A 197 0.50 4.84 16.17
CA CYS A 197 1.16 5.90 15.41
C CYS A 197 0.49 6.11 14.05
N VAL A 198 0.30 5.04 13.27
CA VAL A 198 -0.40 5.08 11.98
C VAL A 198 -1.82 5.61 12.14
N LEU A 199 -2.60 5.08 13.09
CA LEU A 199 -3.99 5.49 13.29
C LEU A 199 -4.13 6.96 13.71
N ASP A 200 -3.23 7.46 14.55
CA ASP A 200 -3.23 8.87 14.96
C ASP A 200 -2.83 9.79 13.80
N ASN A 201 -1.82 9.40 13.00
CA ASN A 201 -1.41 10.12 11.79
C ASN A 201 -2.55 10.20 10.78
N VAL A 202 -3.17 9.07 10.45
CA VAL A 202 -4.27 8.98 9.50
C VAL A 202 -5.46 9.82 9.95
N LYS A 203 -5.79 9.81 11.24
CA LYS A 203 -6.88 10.63 11.77
C LYS A 203 -6.63 12.14 11.57
N MET A 204 -5.39 12.59 11.77
CA MET A 204 -5.01 13.98 11.54
C MET A 204 -4.98 14.31 10.04
N ASN A 205 -4.37 13.43 9.25
CA ASN A 205 -4.15 13.62 7.81
C ASN A 205 -5.45 13.56 7.02
N LEU A 206 -6.42 12.72 7.40
CA LEU A 206 -7.72 12.63 6.71
C LEU A 206 -8.43 13.99 6.62
N ARG A 207 -8.38 14.80 7.68
CA ARG A 207 -8.99 16.15 7.64
C ARG A 207 -8.26 17.07 6.66
N ARG A 208 -6.92 17.04 6.67
CA ARG A 208 -6.09 17.86 5.78
C ARG A 208 -6.25 17.44 4.33
N PHE A 209 -6.30 16.13 4.09
CA PHE A 209 -6.44 15.54 2.77
C PHE A 209 -7.81 15.82 2.15
N VAL A 210 -8.89 15.79 2.94
CA VAL A 210 -10.22 16.23 2.48
C VAL A 210 -10.20 17.69 2.02
N ALA A 211 -9.58 18.59 2.79
CA ALA A 211 -9.46 20.01 2.41
C ALA A 211 -8.61 20.21 1.13
N TYR A 212 -7.54 19.42 0.99
CA TYR A 212 -6.74 19.40 -0.24
C TYR A 212 -7.58 18.95 -1.45
N GLN A 213 -8.34 17.85 -1.32
CA GLN A 213 -9.18 17.34 -2.39
C GLN A 213 -10.32 18.31 -2.77
N GLU A 214 -10.84 19.13 -1.84
CA GLU A 214 -11.76 20.22 -2.15
C GLU A 214 -11.13 21.22 -3.14
N THR A 215 -9.88 21.64 -2.89
CA THR A 215 -9.14 22.54 -3.79
C THR A 215 -8.87 21.91 -5.16
N VAL A 216 -8.55 20.61 -5.19
CA VAL A 216 -8.31 19.87 -6.44
C VAL A 216 -9.60 19.80 -7.28
N GLU A 217 -10.73 19.44 -6.66
CA GLU A 217 -12.00 19.31 -7.36
C GLU A 217 -12.49 20.66 -7.87
N GLU A 218 -12.41 21.73 -7.07
CA GLU A 218 -12.72 23.10 -7.51
C GLU A 218 -11.88 23.50 -8.73
N ARG A 219 -10.56 23.24 -8.70
CA ARG A 219 -9.65 23.60 -9.80
C ARG A 219 -9.93 22.83 -11.10
N LEU A 220 -10.35 21.57 -11.00
CA LEU A 220 -10.55 20.70 -12.17
C LEU A 220 -11.98 20.70 -12.71
N THR A 221 -12.94 21.22 -11.96
CA THR A 221 -14.36 21.29 -12.36
C THR A 221 -14.86 22.69 -12.69
N ALA A 222 -14.08 23.74 -12.35
CA ALA A 222 -14.30 25.11 -12.77
C ALA A 222 -13.92 25.35 -14.24
#